data_AF-A0A415G2V7-F1
#
_entry.id   AF-A0A415G2V7-F1
#
_cell.length_a   1.000
_cell.length_b   1.000
_cell.length_c   1.000
_cell.angle_alpha   90.00
_cell.angle_beta   90.00
_cell.angle_gamma   90.00
#
_symmetry.space_group_name_H-M   'P 1'
#
loop_
_entity.id
_entity.type
_entity.pdbx_description
1 polymer ?
#
loop_
_entity_poly.entity_id
_entity_poly.type
_entity_poly.pdbx_seq_one_letter_code
_entity_poly.pdbx_strand_id
1 'polypeptide(L)' 'MYDNKGNKVAEKETDENGEVLFDKLHRATYILKETKTLAGYSLLKGFYQYHYP' A
#
# COMPACT_ATOMS: atom_id res chain seq x y z
N MET A 1 -1.78 1.73 3.42
CA MET A 1 -0.47 2.42 3.39
C MET A 1 -0.23 3.10 4.72
N TYR A 2 0.97 2.93 5.27
CA TYR A 2 1.40 3.50 6.54
C TYR A 2 2.67 4.33 6.33
N ASP A 3 2.88 5.36 7.15
CA ASP A 3 4.15 6.07 7.19
C ASP A 3 5.20 5.29 8.01
N ASN A 4 6.42 5.80 8.05
CA ASN A 4 7.51 5.24 8.86
C ASN A 4 7.29 5.33 10.37
N LYS A 5 6.26 6.06 10.83
CA LYS A 5 5.85 6.17 12.24
C LYS A 5 4.71 5.19 12.57
N GLY A 6 4.21 4.44 11.59
CA GLY A 6 3.09 3.50 11.75
C GLY A 6 1.70 4.14 11.64
N ASN A 7 1.60 5.43 11.26
CA ASN A 7 0.31 6.07 11.06
C ASN A 7 -0.29 5.63 9.72
N LYS A 8 -1.59 5.37 9.70
CA LYS A 8 -2.32 5.04 8.47
C LYS A 8 -2.43 6.31 7.61
N VAL A 9 -1.78 6.30 6.45
CA VAL A 9 -1.76 7.43 5.52
C VAL A 9 -2.90 7.33 4.50
N ALA A 10 -3.16 6.13 3.98
CA ALA A 10 -4.22 5.90 3.01
C ALA A 10 -4.64 4.43 2.97
N GLU A 11 -5.89 4.19 2.60
CA GLU A 11 -6.42 2.88 2.21
C GLU A 11 -7.17 3.07 0.90
N LYS A 12 -6.82 2.27 -0.11
CA LYS A 12 -7.43 2.27 -1.44
C LYS A 12 -7.55 0.83 -1.91
N GLU A 13 -8.57 0.58 -2.71
CA GLU A 13 -8.76 -0.68 -3.42
C GLU A 13 -8.09 -0.56 -4.80
N THR A 14 -7.57 -1.68 -5.31
CA THR A 14 -7.02 -1.75 -6.66
C THR A 14 -8.14 -1.67 -7.69
N ASP A 15 -7.86 -1.06 -8.84
CA ASP A 15 -8.81 -1.00 -9.94
C ASP A 15 -8.91 -2.34 -10.71
N GLU A 16 -9.66 -2.34 -11.82
CA GLU A 16 -9.87 -3.52 -12.68
C GLU A 16 -8.58 -4.07 -13.30
N ASN A 17 -7.52 -3.26 -13.38
CA ASN A 17 -6.20 -3.66 -13.86
C ASN A 17 -5.28 -4.15 -12.73
N GLY A 18 -5.73 -4.10 -11.47
CA GLY A 18 -4.92 -4.41 -10.30
C GLY A 18 -3.99 -3.27 -9.89
N GLU A 19 -4.23 -2.06 -10.36
CA GLU A 19 -3.39 -0.90 -10.11
C GLU A 19 -3.96 -0.01 -8.99
N VAL A 20 -3.08 0.68 -8.26
CA VAL A 20 -3.46 1.68 -7.25
C VAL A 20 -2.50 2.86 -7.29
N LEU A 21 -3.04 4.07 -7.42
CA LEU A 21 -2.26 5.31 -7.44
C LEU A 21 -2.41 6.09 -6.13
N PHE A 22 -1.28 6.41 -5.51
CA PHE A 22 -1.20 7.32 -4.37
C PHE A 22 -0.52 8.62 -4.81
N ASP A 23 -1.31 9.67 -5.01
CA ASP A 23 -0.84 11.01 -5.36
C ASP A 23 -0.61 11.88 -4.10
N LYS A 24 0.16 12.96 -4.26
CA LYS A 24 0.42 13.97 -3.21
C LYS A 24 1.09 13.44 -1.93
N LEU A 25 1.93 12.42 -2.07
CA LEU A 25 2.74 11.94 -0.95
C LEU A 25 3.88 12.90 -0.65
N HIS A 26 4.10 13.14 0.65
CA HIS A 26 5.27 13.86 1.11
C HIS A 26 6.51 12.97 1.01
N ARG A 27 7.70 13.58 0.97
CA ARG A 27 8.97 12.85 0.99
C ARG A 27 9.14 12.07 2.28
N ALA A 28 8.87 10.78 2.22
CA ALA A 28 8.93 9.87 3.34
C ALA A 28 9.06 8.43 2.86
N THR A 29 9.33 7.54 3.81
CA THR A 29 9.23 6.10 3.61
C THR A 29 7.81 5.65 3.93
N TYR A 30 7.19 4.93 2.99
CA TYR A 30 5.86 4.37 3.15
C TYR A 30 5.91 2.85 3.14
N ILE A 31 5.02 2.26 3.93
CA ILE A 31 4.81 0.82 4.02
C ILE A 31 3.45 0.48 3.41
N LEU A 32 3.49 -0.33 2.36
CA LEU A 32 2.32 -0.94 1.75
C LEU A 32 2.07 -2.30 2.38
N LYS A 33 0.83 -2.51 2.81
CA LYS A 33 0.33 -3.74 3.39
C LYS A 33 -0.98 -4.09 2.70
N GLU A 34 -1.00 -5.26 2.07
CA GLU A 34 -2.25 -5.82 1.56
C GLU A 34 -3.10 -6.31 2.74
N THR A 35 -4.38 -5.97 2.76
CA THR A 35 -5.31 -6.35 3.84
C THR A 35 -6.36 -7.34 3.39
N LYS A 36 -6.70 -7.32 2.10
CA LYS A 36 -7.69 -8.18 1.44
C LYS A 36 -7.17 -8.53 0.06
N THR A 37 -7.52 -9.72 -0.40
CA THR A 37 -7.24 -10.20 -1.75
C THR A 37 -8.45 -10.98 -2.27
N LEU A 38 -8.46 -11.33 -3.55
CA LEU A 38 -9.55 -12.09 -4.18
C LEU A 38 -9.61 -13.53 -3.65
N ALA A 39 -10.80 -14.13 -3.66
CA ALA A 39 -10.96 -15.53 -3.29
C ALA A 39 -10.15 -16.44 -4.25
N GLY A 40 -9.31 -17.30 -3.69
CA GLY A 40 -8.39 -18.15 -4.45
C GLY A 40 -6.97 -17.61 -4.58
N TYR A 41 -6.71 -16.35 -4.20
CA TYR A 41 -5.38 -15.79 -4.10
C TYR A 41 -4.89 -15.78 -2.65
N SER A 42 -3.58 -15.96 -2.47
CA SER A 42 -2.96 -15.84 -1.15
C SER A 42 -2.68 -14.38 -0.84
N LEU A 43 -3.17 -13.90 0.31
CA LEU A 43 -2.82 -12.57 0.80
C LEU A 43 -1.31 -12.48 0.94
N LEU A 44 -0.70 -11.46 0.31
CA LEU A 44 0.73 -11.22 0.43
C LEU A 44 1.03 -10.86 1.89
N LYS A 45 1.74 -11.75 2.58
CA LYS A 45 2.19 -11.52 3.96
C LYS A 45 3.37 -10.56 4.07
N GLY A 46 3.89 -10.09 2.93
CA GLY A 46 5.03 -9.18 2.84
C GLY A 46 4.63 -7.72 3.03
N PHE A 47 5.56 -6.93 3.58
CA PHE A 47 5.48 -5.48 3.58
C PHE A 47 6.34 -4.96 2.44
N TYR A 48 5.76 -4.13 1.56
CA TYR A 48 6.53 -3.43 0.54
C TYR A 48 6.89 -2.06 1.07
N GLN A 49 8.19 -1.79 1.20
CA GLN A 49 8.70 -0.49 1.60
C GLN A 49 9.04 0.31 0.36
N TYR A 50 8.41 1.47 0.21
CA TYR A 50 8.70 2.41 -0.87
C TYR A 50 9.35 3.66 -0.28
N HIS A 51 10.52 4.02 -0.78
CA HIS A 51 11.19 5.27 -0.43
C HIS A 51 10.83 6.33 -1.48
N TYR A 52 10.01 7.32 -1.10
CA TYR A 52 9.61 8.39 -2.00
C TYR A 52 10.62 9.56 -1.90
N PRO A 53 11.40 9.83 -2.96
CA PRO A 53 12.51 10.80 -2.95
C PRO A 53 12.09 12.27 -2.98
#